data_AF-A0A4R2JF99-F1
#
_entry.id   AF-A0A4R2JF99-F1
#
_cell.length_a   1.000
_cell.length_b   1.000
_cell.length_c   1.000
_cell.angle_alpha   90.00
_cell.angle_beta   90.00
_cell.angle_gamma   90.00
#
_symmetry.space_group_name_H-M   'P 1'
#
loop_
_entity.id
_entity.type
_entity.pdbx_description
1 polymer ?
#
loop_
_entity_poly.entity_id
_entity_poly.type
_entity_poly.pdbx_seq_one_letter_code
_entity_poly.pdbx_strand_id
1 'polypeptide(L)'
;MTTERMPAARVVPRRSVINGDPSQIVGPPWTAGLYYFALLAAAAVDIVTFHQVLTAAIDEDRLTLWLLAVGFTVVCLVLSHTVGQQSKQSVETRHVVGARTAALLFLVGWFVLGLVAFLVRWNFVDPGGGAGFTIVVDGHAVPPPDTGAEERHLSAWLFAALYVASGLVSGYSGYKRYHPAARQYMRALARRTKAAKKLGDLSADLAEITQLVADVNEAKARRVEAWHGLQAQCEAAAERLKNDTRLALIQKTAGRRQLDGRSADSGEEGR
;
A
#
# COMPACT_ATOMS: atom_id res chain seq x y z
N MET A 1 -41.94 -40.86 -1.17
CA MET A 1 -41.44 -39.51 -1.50
C MET A 1 -40.65 -39.00 -0.30
N THR A 2 -39.35 -39.22 -0.32
CA THR A 2 -38.42 -38.84 0.76
C THR A 2 -37.69 -37.58 0.30
N THR A 3 -38.10 -36.43 0.80
CA THR A 3 -37.41 -35.16 0.61
C THR A 3 -36.06 -35.22 1.32
N GLU A 4 -35.00 -35.40 0.54
CA GLU A 4 -33.61 -35.34 0.95
C GLU A 4 -33.32 -33.92 1.48
N ARG A 5 -33.20 -33.79 2.81
CA ARG A 5 -32.82 -32.54 3.47
C ARG A 5 -31.37 -32.24 3.12
N MET A 6 -31.15 -31.31 2.20
CA MET A 6 -29.83 -30.73 1.95
C MET A 6 -29.23 -30.22 3.28
N PRO A 7 -28.00 -30.62 3.64
CA PRO A 7 -27.34 -30.14 4.84
C PRO A 7 -27.15 -28.63 4.72
N ALA A 8 -27.70 -27.89 5.69
CA ALA A 8 -27.57 -26.44 5.77
C ALA A 8 -26.09 -26.06 5.70
N ALA A 9 -25.73 -25.27 4.67
CA ALA A 9 -24.38 -24.80 4.45
C ALA A 9 -23.86 -24.11 5.72
N ARG A 10 -22.83 -24.70 6.34
CA ARG A 10 -22.15 -24.11 7.49
C ARG A 10 -21.56 -22.78 7.05
N VAL A 11 -22.19 -21.68 7.45
CA VAL A 11 -21.63 -20.34 7.29
C VAL A 11 -20.41 -20.27 8.20
N VAL A 12 -19.23 -20.47 7.63
CA VAL A 12 -17.96 -20.29 8.34
C VAL A 12 -17.88 -18.81 8.72
N PRO A 13 -17.86 -18.45 10.01
CA PRO A 13 -17.75 -17.05 10.41
C PRO A 13 -16.44 -16.50 9.85
N ARG A 14 -16.56 -15.51 8.96
CA ARG A 14 -15.41 -14.79 8.41
C ARG A 14 -14.66 -14.18 9.59
N ARG A 15 -13.49 -14.77 9.91
CA ARG A 15 -12.55 -14.27 10.91
C ARG A 15 -12.36 -12.78 10.67
N SER A 16 -12.75 -11.95 11.63
CA SER A 16 -12.61 -10.49 11.53
C SER A 16 -11.14 -10.19 11.33
N VAL A 17 -10.79 -9.65 10.16
CA VAL A 17 -9.43 -9.21 9.88
C VAL A 17 -9.19 -7.98 10.77
N ILE A 18 -8.50 -8.19 11.88
CA ILE A 18 -7.99 -7.10 12.72
C ILE A 18 -6.97 -6.37 11.85
N ASN A 19 -7.40 -5.26 11.25
CA ASN A 19 -6.53 -4.32 10.54
C ASN A 19 -5.73 -3.55 11.60
N GLY A 20 -4.76 -4.22 12.22
CA GLY A 20 -3.75 -3.52 13.01
C GLY A 20 -2.98 -2.61 12.04
N ASP A 21 -2.97 -1.30 12.33
CA ASP A 21 -2.29 -0.34 11.48
C ASP A 21 -0.79 -0.67 11.45
N PRO A 22 -0.23 -1.13 10.32
CA PRO A 22 1.18 -1.51 10.24
C PRO A 22 2.12 -0.30 10.40
N SER A 23 1.58 0.93 10.44
CA SER A 23 2.32 2.12 10.87
C SER A 23 2.76 2.04 12.34
N GLN A 24 2.09 1.22 13.16
CA GLN A 24 2.43 0.99 14.57
C GLN A 24 3.55 -0.03 14.77
N ILE A 25 3.91 -0.82 13.74
CA ILE A 25 4.90 -1.91 13.86
C ILE A 25 6.30 -1.46 13.40
N VAL A 26 6.37 -0.49 12.49
CA VAL A 26 7.66 0.07 12.07
C VAL A 26 8.00 1.22 13.02
N GLY A 27 8.77 0.91 14.06
CA GLY A 27 9.30 1.92 14.96
C GLY A 27 10.01 3.05 14.21
N PRO A 28 10.12 4.26 14.79
CA PRO A 28 10.80 5.38 14.15
C PRO A 28 12.21 4.94 13.73
N PRO A 29 12.67 5.28 12.52
CA PRO A 29 14.04 5.00 12.15
C PRO A 29 14.96 5.67 13.17
N TRP A 30 16.02 5.00 13.62
CA TRP A 30 16.95 5.53 14.62
C TRP A 30 17.50 6.93 14.26
N THR A 31 17.60 7.22 12.96
CA THR A 31 17.94 8.55 12.44
C THR A 31 17.00 9.65 12.89
N ALA A 32 15.72 9.35 13.16
CA ALA A 32 14.76 10.32 13.69
C ALA A 32 15.21 10.90 15.04
N GLY A 33 15.80 10.07 15.91
CA GLY A 33 16.33 10.52 17.21
C GLY A 33 17.47 11.53 17.02
N LEU A 34 18.40 11.25 16.10
CA LEU A 34 19.51 12.16 15.79
C LEU A 34 19.00 13.51 15.23
N TYR A 35 17.96 13.50 14.39
CA TYR A 35 17.36 14.73 13.90
C TYR A 35 16.72 15.55 15.02
N TYR A 36 15.95 14.93 15.93
CA TYR A 36 15.35 15.65 17.06
C TYR A 36 16.42 16.23 17.99
N PHE A 37 17.52 15.50 18.21
CA PHE A 37 18.64 16.00 18.99
C PHE A 37 19.29 17.22 18.33
N ALA A 38 19.60 17.16 17.03
CA ALA A 38 20.18 18.29 16.30
C ALA A 38 19.25 19.52 16.30
N LEU A 39 17.94 19.29 16.18
CA LEU A 39 16.93 20.34 16.17
C LEU A 39 16.76 20.97 17.57
N LEU A 40 16.86 20.18 18.63
CA LEU A 40 16.86 20.68 20.01
C LEU A 40 18.13 21.47 20.34
N ALA A 41 19.29 21.02 19.85
CA ALA A 41 20.55 21.76 19.98
C ALA A 41 20.48 23.11 19.23
N ALA A 42 19.99 23.11 17.98
CA ALA A 42 19.80 24.34 17.22
C ALA A 42 18.82 25.31 17.92
N ALA A 43 17.70 24.79 18.43
CA ALA A 43 16.73 25.58 19.19
C ALA A 43 17.34 26.23 20.44
N ALA A 44 18.20 25.51 21.17
CA ALA A 44 18.89 26.06 22.34
C ALA A 44 19.80 27.23 21.97
N VAL A 45 20.56 27.11 20.87
CA VAL A 45 21.41 28.20 20.38
C VAL A 45 20.56 29.39 19.91
N ASP A 46 19.47 29.12 19.18
CA ASP A 46 18.55 30.17 18.73
C ASP A 46 17.97 30.94 19.92
N ILE A 47 17.52 30.26 20.98
CA ILE A 47 16.98 30.93 22.19
C ILE A 47 18.03 31.85 22.83
N VAL A 48 19.27 31.36 23.01
CA VAL A 48 20.34 32.16 23.64
C VAL A 48 20.67 33.38 22.79
N THR A 49 20.76 33.20 21.48
CA THR A 49 21.11 34.29 20.56
C THR A 49 19.98 35.32 20.44
N PHE A 50 18.71 34.90 20.39
CA PHE A 50 17.56 35.82 20.46
C PHE A 50 17.49 36.57 21.77
N HIS A 51 17.75 35.89 22.90
CA HIS A 51 17.82 36.56 24.20
C HIS A 51 18.87 37.67 24.19
N GLN A 52 20.08 37.43 23.66
CA GLN A 52 21.13 38.46 23.55
C GLN A 52 20.70 39.66 22.70
N VAL A 53 19.99 39.41 21.59
CA VAL A 53 19.46 40.49 20.75
C VAL A 53 18.37 41.27 21.48
N LEU A 54 17.47 40.58 22.18
CA LEU A 54 16.37 41.17 22.91
C LEU A 54 16.85 42.01 24.10
N THR A 55 17.82 41.54 24.88
CA THR A 55 18.41 42.31 25.98
C THR A 55 19.12 43.58 25.51
N ALA A 56 19.61 43.61 24.27
CA ALA A 56 20.23 44.79 23.70
C ALA A 56 19.21 45.79 23.15
N ALA A 57 18.04 45.31 22.71
CA ALA A 57 17.03 46.12 22.05
C ALA A 57 15.95 46.67 22.99
N ILE A 58 15.64 45.95 24.08
CA ILE A 58 14.52 46.25 24.98
C ILE A 58 14.99 46.14 26.44
N ASP A 59 14.76 47.19 27.22
CA ASP A 59 14.99 47.20 28.66
C ASP A 59 13.72 46.72 29.40
N GLU A 60 13.56 45.41 29.53
CA GLU A 60 12.40 44.75 30.15
C GLU A 60 12.86 43.67 31.13
N ASP A 61 11.96 43.19 31.99
CA ASP A 61 12.27 42.11 32.93
C ASP A 61 12.85 40.87 32.24
N ARG A 62 13.84 40.26 32.90
CA ARG A 62 14.61 39.12 32.38
C ARG A 62 13.69 37.95 32.01
N LEU A 63 12.64 37.68 32.79
CA LEU A 63 11.73 36.57 32.48
C LEU A 63 10.96 36.83 31.20
N THR A 64 10.51 38.07 30.96
CA THR A 64 9.80 38.47 29.75
C THR A 64 10.65 38.25 28.50
N LEU A 65 11.94 38.61 28.56
CA LEU A 65 12.87 38.42 27.44
C LEU A 65 13.11 36.94 27.12
N TRP A 66 13.23 36.06 28.13
CA TRP A 66 13.31 34.62 27.93
C TRP A 66 12.05 34.04 27.31
N LEU A 67 10.86 34.44 27.80
CA LEU A 67 9.59 34.00 27.25
C LEU A 67 9.45 34.42 25.79
N LEU A 68 9.86 35.64 25.44
CA LEU A 68 9.82 36.15 24.09
C LEU A 68 10.79 35.40 23.15
N ALA A 69 12.03 35.14 23.60
CA ALA A 69 13.02 34.37 22.84
C ALA A 69 12.53 32.93 22.58
N VAL A 70 12.01 32.25 23.61
CA VAL A 70 11.47 30.88 23.46
C VAL A 70 10.26 30.86 22.55
N GLY A 71 9.32 31.78 22.73
CA GLY A 71 8.13 31.90 21.89
C GLY A 71 8.49 32.12 20.42
N PHE A 72 9.44 33.02 20.16
CA PHE A 72 9.95 33.29 18.81
C PHE A 72 10.58 32.05 18.17
N THR A 73 11.46 31.34 18.89
CA THR A 73 12.11 30.13 18.38
C THR A 73 11.09 29.04 18.05
N VAL A 74 10.09 28.83 18.93
CA VAL A 74 9.02 27.85 18.68
C VAL A 74 8.22 28.20 17.43
N VAL A 75 7.84 29.48 17.26
CA VAL A 75 7.12 29.94 16.08
C VAL A 75 7.96 29.72 14.81
N CYS A 76 9.24 30.11 14.81
CA CYS A 76 10.13 29.89 13.66
C CYS A 76 10.28 28.42 13.31
N LEU A 77 10.44 27.55 14.31
CA LEU A 77 10.53 26.10 14.11
C LEU A 77 9.24 25.53 13.51
N VAL A 78 8.08 25.94 14.01
CA VAL A 78 6.77 25.49 13.49
C VAL A 78 6.56 25.98 12.06
N LEU A 79 6.88 27.24 11.74
CA LEU A 79 6.80 27.77 10.38
C LEU A 79 7.71 26.98 9.44
N SER A 80 8.99 26.83 9.77
CA SER A 80 9.92 26.09 8.92
C SER A 80 9.48 24.62 8.73
N HIS A 81 9.02 23.97 9.81
CA HIS A 81 8.54 22.59 9.75
C HIS A 81 7.29 22.44 8.86
N THR A 82 6.36 23.40 8.95
CA THR A 82 5.15 23.41 8.11
C THR A 82 5.47 23.70 6.65
N VAL A 83 6.42 24.59 6.34
CA VAL A 83 6.95 24.78 4.97
C VAL A 83 7.46 23.46 4.39
N GLY A 84 8.26 22.73 5.17
CA GLY A 84 8.79 21.43 4.78
C GLY A 84 7.70 20.42 4.43
N GLN A 85 6.67 20.32 5.29
CA GLN A 85 5.54 19.42 5.07
C GLN A 85 4.71 19.81 3.84
N GLN A 86 4.41 21.10 3.67
CA GLN A 86 3.60 21.60 2.55
C GLN A 86 4.35 21.51 1.22
N SER A 87 5.66 21.77 1.22
CA SER A 87 6.52 21.58 0.06
C SER A 87 6.48 20.14 -0.43
N LYS A 88 6.59 19.16 0.49
CA LYS A 88 6.46 17.74 0.16
C LYS A 88 5.09 17.40 -0.42
N GLN A 89 4.01 17.86 0.21
CA GLN A 89 2.64 17.65 -0.29
C GLN A 89 2.47 18.22 -1.70
N SER A 90 3.09 19.36 -2.00
CA SER A 90 3.02 19.98 -3.32
C SER A 90 3.73 19.20 -4.43
N VAL A 91 4.73 18.40 -4.08
CA VAL A 91 5.48 17.53 -4.99
C VAL A 91 4.77 16.19 -5.16
N GLU A 92 4.29 15.58 -4.08
CA GLU A 92 3.68 14.25 -4.10
C GLU A 92 2.22 14.26 -4.58
N THR A 93 1.44 15.30 -4.27
CA THR A 93 0.01 15.36 -4.61
C THR A 93 -0.25 16.48 -5.62
N ARG A 94 -0.31 16.10 -6.91
CA ARG A 94 -0.53 17.03 -8.03
C ARG A 94 -1.89 17.77 -7.97
N HIS A 95 -2.79 17.42 -7.05
CA HIS A 95 -4.18 17.90 -7.01
C HIS A 95 -4.60 18.66 -5.75
N VAL A 96 -3.70 18.92 -4.77
CA VAL A 96 -4.06 19.75 -3.61
C VAL A 96 -3.93 21.22 -3.99
N VAL A 97 -5.04 21.81 -4.44
CA VAL A 97 -5.14 23.25 -4.73
C VAL A 97 -4.86 24.01 -3.43
N GLY A 98 -3.80 24.83 -3.43
CA GLY A 98 -3.42 25.67 -2.29
C GLY A 98 -2.19 25.25 -1.48
N ALA A 99 -1.68 24.02 -1.65
CA ALA A 99 -0.49 23.57 -0.90
C ALA A 99 0.76 24.41 -1.24
N ARG A 100 0.94 24.75 -2.53
CA ARG A 100 2.05 25.60 -3.00
C ARG A 100 1.96 27.02 -2.45
N THR A 101 0.77 27.61 -2.46
CA THR A 101 0.57 28.98 -1.95
C THR A 101 0.76 29.03 -0.45
N ALA A 102 0.28 28.03 0.30
CA ALA A 102 0.52 27.92 1.74
C ALA A 102 2.02 27.77 2.05
N ALA A 103 2.73 26.87 1.36
CA ALA A 103 4.18 26.71 1.52
C ALA A 103 4.94 28.02 1.26
N LEU A 104 4.57 28.75 0.22
CA LEU A 104 5.17 30.03 -0.13
C LEU A 104 4.87 31.10 0.91
N LEU A 105 3.63 31.19 1.40
CA LEU A 105 3.26 32.13 2.46
C LEU A 105 4.05 31.87 3.76
N PHE A 106 4.19 30.62 4.17
CA PHE A 106 4.99 30.28 5.35
C PHE A 106 6.48 30.53 5.12
N LEU A 107 7.00 30.27 3.92
CA LEU A 107 8.39 30.54 3.57
C LEU A 107 8.68 32.05 3.61
N VAL A 108 7.79 32.86 3.03
CA VAL A 108 7.89 34.33 3.05
C VAL A 108 7.79 34.84 4.49
N GLY A 109 6.82 34.35 5.27
CA GLY A 109 6.70 34.71 6.69
C GLY A 109 7.97 34.39 7.48
N TRP A 110 8.49 33.18 7.35
CA TRP A 110 9.76 32.77 7.96
C TRP A 110 10.93 33.67 7.52
N PHE A 111 11.04 33.96 6.22
CA PHE A 111 12.10 34.83 5.71
C PHE A 111 11.99 36.26 6.25
N VAL A 112 10.79 36.83 6.31
CA VAL A 112 10.55 38.17 6.87
C VAL A 112 10.92 38.22 8.35
N LEU A 113 10.56 37.19 9.14
CA LEU A 113 10.96 37.11 10.56
C LEU A 113 12.50 37.10 10.72
N GLY A 114 13.19 36.28 9.94
CA GLY A 114 14.66 36.23 9.94
C GLY A 114 15.30 37.56 9.52
N LEU A 115 14.73 38.20 8.49
CA LEU A 115 15.20 39.49 8.00
C LEU A 115 15.04 40.59 9.05
N VAL A 116 13.90 40.65 9.74
CA VAL A 116 13.67 41.61 10.82
C VAL A 116 14.67 41.38 11.96
N ALA A 117 14.88 40.14 12.40
CA ALA A 117 15.85 39.84 13.43
C ALA A 117 17.28 40.24 13.02
N PHE A 118 17.66 39.97 11.77
CA PHE A 118 18.95 40.40 11.21
C PHE A 118 19.10 41.91 11.18
N LEU A 119 18.07 42.65 10.74
CA LEU A 119 18.11 44.11 10.71
C LEU A 119 18.17 44.70 12.12
N VAL A 120 17.46 44.12 13.08
CA VAL A 120 17.54 44.55 14.49
C VAL A 120 18.96 44.33 15.02
N ARG A 121 19.53 43.14 14.79
CA ARG A 121 20.92 42.82 15.13
C ARG A 121 21.91 43.79 14.50
N TRP A 122 21.74 44.09 13.22
CA TRP A 122 22.59 45.01 12.46
C TRP A 122 22.57 46.42 13.04
N ASN A 123 21.38 46.96 13.33
CA ASN A 123 21.20 48.37 13.70
C ASN A 123 21.29 48.66 15.21
N PHE A 124 20.97 47.69 16.08
CA PHE A 124 20.81 47.97 17.52
C PHE A 124 21.79 47.24 18.44
N VAL A 125 22.55 46.26 17.96
CA VAL A 125 23.52 45.58 18.82
C VAL A 125 24.88 46.25 18.71
N ASP A 126 25.27 46.94 19.77
CA ASP A 126 26.64 47.41 19.94
C ASP A 126 27.58 46.25 20.31
N PRO A 127 28.81 46.23 19.77
CA PRO A 127 29.76 45.12 19.95
C PRO A 127 30.12 44.85 21.42
N GLY A 128 29.88 45.81 22.33
CA GLY A 128 30.12 45.65 23.77
C GLY A 128 29.03 44.91 24.57
N GLY A 129 27.84 44.67 24.01
CA GLY A 129 26.71 44.04 24.72
C GLY A 129 26.63 42.51 24.59
N GLY A 130 27.49 41.90 23.77
CA GLY A 130 27.60 40.45 23.69
C GLY A 130 28.21 39.90 24.98
N ALA A 131 27.86 38.67 25.36
CA ALA A 131 28.54 37.91 26.41
C ALA A 131 29.98 37.56 26.00
N GLY A 132 30.80 38.58 25.73
CA GLY A 132 32.24 38.45 25.66
C GLY A 132 32.68 37.96 27.03
N PHE A 133 33.40 36.85 27.04
CA PHE A 133 34.22 36.52 28.20
C PHE A 133 35.06 37.76 28.50
N THR A 134 34.78 38.46 29.59
CA THR A 134 35.75 39.39 30.18
C THR A 134 36.91 38.53 30.64
N ILE A 135 37.93 38.43 29.78
CA ILE A 135 39.19 37.77 30.13
C ILE A 135 39.84 38.70 31.16
N VAL A 136 39.72 38.34 32.43
CA VAL A 136 40.41 39.03 33.51
C VAL A 136 41.85 38.52 33.50
N VAL A 137 42.76 39.34 32.97
CA VAL A 137 44.21 39.11 33.09
C VAL A 137 44.69 39.96 34.25
N ASP A 138 45.30 39.34 35.26
CA ASP A 138 45.88 40.00 36.44
C ASP A 138 44.90 40.90 37.22
N GLY A 139 43.63 40.49 37.36
CA GLY A 139 42.65 41.19 38.20
C GLY A 139 42.08 42.48 37.59
N HIS A 140 42.52 42.87 36.40
CA HIS A 140 41.98 44.01 35.67
C HIS A 140 41.12 43.51 34.51
N ALA A 141 39.89 44.02 34.42
CA ALA A 141 39.07 43.86 33.22
C ALA A 141 39.75 44.66 32.11
N VAL A 142 40.38 43.97 31.17
CA VAL A 142 40.91 44.61 29.96
C VAL A 142 39.69 45.08 29.17
N PRO A 143 39.53 46.40 28.93
CA PRO A 143 38.45 46.86 28.06
C PRO A 143 38.63 46.17 26.71
N PRO A 144 37.56 45.62 26.12
CA PRO A 144 37.68 44.98 24.82
C PRO A 144 38.31 45.99 23.85
N PRO A 145 39.21 45.53 22.94
CA PRO A 145 39.72 46.41 21.91
C PRO A 145 38.53 47.08 21.20
N ASP A 146 38.72 48.31 20.70
CA ASP A 146 37.73 48.98 19.84
C ASP A 146 37.56 48.11 18.59
N THR A 147 36.66 47.15 18.70
CA THR A 147 36.29 46.21 17.67
C THR A 147 35.48 47.03 16.69
N GLY A 148 36.16 47.49 15.62
CA GLY A 148 35.60 48.40 14.63
C GLY A 148 34.28 47.86 14.05
N ALA A 149 33.55 48.73 13.35
CA ALA A 149 32.26 48.42 12.73
C ALA A 149 32.23 47.08 11.94
N GLU A 150 33.39 46.63 11.43
CA GLU A 150 33.56 45.34 10.76
C GLU A 150 33.19 44.12 11.62
N GLU A 151 33.58 44.06 12.90
CA GLU A 151 33.28 42.91 13.77
C GLU A 151 31.78 42.81 14.10
N ARG A 152 31.11 43.96 14.26
CA ARG A 152 29.65 44.04 14.44
C ARG A 152 28.92 43.40 13.26
N HIS A 153 29.34 43.73 12.04
CA HIS A 153 28.75 43.21 10.81
C HIS A 153 28.98 41.70 10.64
N LEU A 154 30.16 41.19 11.00
CA LEU A 154 30.46 39.75 10.97
C LEU A 154 29.55 38.95 11.91
N SER A 155 29.30 39.46 13.12
CA SER A 155 28.40 38.79 14.07
C SER A 155 26.95 38.70 13.56
N ALA A 156 26.49 39.73 12.84
CA ALA A 156 25.16 39.75 12.24
C ALA A 156 25.03 38.74 11.09
N TRP A 157 26.06 38.63 10.25
CA TRP A 157 26.12 37.63 9.19
C TRP A 157 26.16 36.20 9.73
N LEU A 158 26.93 35.96 10.79
CA LEU A 158 26.97 34.66 11.46
C LEU A 158 25.59 34.28 12.02
N PHE A 159 24.88 35.24 12.62
CA PHE A 159 23.52 35.04 13.12
C PHE A 159 22.53 34.71 11.98
N ALA A 160 22.60 35.44 10.87
CA ALA A 160 21.78 35.16 9.69
C ALA A 160 22.07 33.76 9.12
N ALA A 161 23.35 33.38 9.03
CA ALA A 161 23.75 32.06 8.55
C ALA A 161 23.22 30.95 9.47
N LEU A 162 23.28 31.15 10.78
CA LEU A 162 22.76 30.20 11.77
C LEU A 162 21.24 30.05 11.66
N TYR A 163 20.51 31.16 11.55
CA TYR A 163 19.05 31.16 11.37
C TYR A 163 18.64 30.40 10.10
N VAL A 164 19.35 30.64 8.99
CA VAL A 164 19.10 29.92 7.73
C VAL A 164 19.41 28.43 7.89
N ALA A 165 20.52 28.08 8.56
CA ALA A 165 20.87 26.69 8.80
C ALA A 165 19.83 25.95 9.67
N SER A 166 19.37 26.55 10.77
CA SER A 166 18.34 25.95 11.63
C SER A 166 17.00 25.82 10.91
N GLY A 167 16.64 26.83 10.12
CA GLY A 167 15.49 26.81 9.21
C GLY A 167 15.58 25.69 8.17
N LEU A 168 16.72 25.53 7.48
CA LEU A 168 16.90 24.48 6.48
C LEU A 168 16.82 23.08 7.10
N VAL A 169 17.43 22.86 8.27
CA VAL A 169 17.38 21.57 8.96
C VAL A 169 15.95 21.22 9.37
N SER A 170 15.21 22.19 9.95
CA SER A 170 13.81 21.99 10.33
C SER A 170 12.92 21.72 9.11
N GLY A 171 13.04 22.53 8.05
CA GLY A 171 12.27 22.37 6.82
C GLY A 171 12.59 21.06 6.10
N TYR A 172 13.86 20.66 6.06
CA TYR A 172 14.28 19.37 5.52
C TYR A 172 13.71 18.20 6.32
N SER A 173 13.68 18.31 7.65
CA SER A 173 13.08 17.29 8.51
C SER A 173 11.57 17.16 8.27
N GLY A 174 10.87 18.28 8.07
CA GLY A 174 9.46 18.32 7.68
C GLY A 174 9.22 17.71 6.30
N TYR A 175 10.11 17.98 5.35
CA TYR A 175 10.05 17.41 4.00
C TYR A 175 10.29 15.90 3.97
N LYS A 176 11.26 15.41 4.76
CA LYS A 176 11.58 13.98 4.83
C LYS A 176 10.61 13.16 5.65
N ARG A 177 9.71 13.78 6.42
CA ARG A 177 8.75 13.04 7.26
C ARG A 177 8.00 12.02 6.42
N TYR A 178 8.12 10.77 6.83
CA TYR A 178 7.57 9.62 6.12
C TYR A 178 6.04 9.79 6.03
N HIS A 179 5.43 9.74 4.83
CA HIS A 179 3.97 9.67 4.70
C HIS A 179 3.54 8.20 4.77
N PRO A 180 3.15 7.66 5.95
CA PRO A 180 2.69 6.28 6.06
C PRO A 180 1.48 6.04 5.16
N ALA A 181 0.61 7.03 4.98
CA ALA A 181 -0.57 6.96 4.13
C ALA A 181 -0.24 6.69 2.66
N ALA A 182 0.77 7.34 2.09
CA ALA A 182 1.19 7.11 0.70
C ALA A 182 1.73 5.69 0.50
N ARG A 183 2.55 5.19 1.43
CA ARG A 183 3.05 3.81 1.39
C ARG A 183 1.94 2.78 1.58
N GLN A 184 0.95 3.09 2.41
CA GLN A 184 -0.24 2.26 2.59
C GLN A 184 -1.11 2.24 1.32
N TYR A 185 -1.32 3.38 0.69
CA TYR A 185 -2.01 3.46 -0.60
C TYR A 185 -1.30 2.62 -1.67
N MET A 186 0.02 2.73 -1.80
CA MET A 186 0.79 1.92 -2.73
C MET A 186 0.73 0.42 -2.41
N ARG A 187 0.75 0.04 -1.12
CA ARG A 187 0.55 -1.35 -0.69
C ARG A 187 -0.87 -1.85 -1.00
N ALA A 188 -1.89 -1.02 -0.80
CA ALA A 188 -3.27 -1.34 -1.13
C ALA A 188 -3.44 -1.52 -2.66
N LEU A 189 -2.82 -0.64 -3.45
CA LEU A 189 -2.80 -0.75 -4.91
C LEU A 189 -2.11 -2.05 -5.36
N ALA A 190 -0.96 -2.39 -4.79
CA ALA A 190 -0.25 -3.64 -5.07
C ALA A 190 -1.05 -4.89 -4.65
N ARG A 191 -1.82 -4.81 -3.55
CA ARG A 191 -2.73 -5.90 -3.14
C ARG A 191 -3.92 -6.01 -4.10
N ARG A 192 -4.48 -4.90 -4.56
CA ARG A 192 -5.57 -4.87 -5.55
C ARG A 192 -5.11 -5.47 -6.88
N THR A 193 -3.92 -5.12 -7.37
CA THR A 193 -3.38 -5.70 -8.62
C THR A 193 -3.11 -7.20 -8.48
N LYS A 194 -2.55 -7.65 -7.35
CA LYS A 194 -2.39 -9.09 -7.07
C LYS A 194 -3.73 -9.82 -6.98
N ALA A 195 -4.74 -9.24 -6.34
CA ALA A 195 -6.08 -9.82 -6.25
C ALA A 195 -6.76 -9.88 -7.62
N ALA A 196 -6.62 -8.84 -8.45
CA ALA A 196 -7.14 -8.81 -9.81
C ALA A 196 -6.47 -9.88 -10.69
N LYS A 197 -5.15 -10.07 -10.56
CA LYS A 197 -4.43 -11.15 -11.26
C LYS A 197 -4.95 -12.53 -10.86
N LYS A 198 -5.07 -12.79 -9.56
CA LYS A 198 -5.64 -14.06 -9.04
C LYS A 198 -7.06 -14.31 -9.52
N LEU A 199 -7.89 -13.27 -9.60
CA LEU A 199 -9.24 -13.39 -10.13
C LEU A 199 -9.23 -13.74 -11.63
N GLY A 200 -8.30 -13.17 -12.39
CA GLY A 200 -8.04 -13.55 -13.78
C GLY A 200 -7.65 -15.01 -13.92
N ASP A 201 -6.67 -15.47 -13.15
CA ASP A 201 -6.21 -16.86 -13.15
C ASP A 201 -7.37 -17.83 -12.82
N LEU A 202 -8.13 -17.55 -11.75
CA LEU A 202 -9.31 -18.36 -11.37
C LEU A 202 -10.41 -18.36 -12.43
N SER A 203 -10.59 -17.26 -13.15
CA SER A 203 -11.58 -17.19 -14.24
C SER A 203 -11.18 -18.03 -15.45
N ALA A 204 -9.87 -18.14 -15.72
CA ALA A 204 -9.34 -19.00 -16.77
C ALA A 204 -9.49 -20.48 -16.40
N ASP A 205 -9.13 -20.86 -15.16
CA ASP A 205 -9.30 -22.23 -14.66
C ASP A 205 -10.76 -22.67 -14.70
N LEU A 206 -11.70 -21.78 -14.33
CA LEU A 206 -13.13 -22.07 -14.43
C LEU A 206 -13.58 -22.31 -15.87
N ALA A 207 -13.09 -21.53 -16.82
CA ALA A 207 -13.41 -21.73 -18.23
C ALA A 207 -12.93 -23.10 -18.74
N GLU A 208 -11.71 -23.51 -18.37
CA GLU A 208 -11.15 -24.82 -18.72
C GLU A 208 -11.97 -25.98 -18.12
N ILE A 209 -12.31 -25.89 -16.83
CA ILE A 209 -13.15 -26.91 -16.17
C ILE A 209 -14.52 -27.01 -16.86
N THR A 210 -15.10 -25.88 -17.26
CA THR A 210 -16.41 -25.87 -17.92
C THR A 210 -16.36 -26.56 -19.28
N GLN A 211 -15.27 -26.35 -20.04
CA GLN A 211 -15.02 -27.06 -21.31
C GLN A 211 -14.83 -28.57 -21.09
N LEU A 212 -14.00 -28.96 -20.12
CA LEU A 212 -13.77 -30.37 -19.79
C LEU A 212 -15.07 -31.10 -19.40
N VAL A 213 -15.94 -30.43 -18.64
CA VAL A 213 -17.26 -30.99 -18.28
C VAL A 213 -18.14 -31.17 -19.51
N ALA A 214 -18.13 -30.22 -20.46
CA ALA A 214 -18.86 -30.35 -21.72
C ALA A 214 -18.34 -31.56 -22.54
N ASP A 215 -17.03 -31.71 -22.67
CA ASP A 215 -16.39 -32.81 -23.39
C ASP A 215 -16.71 -34.18 -22.77
N VAL A 216 -16.67 -34.28 -21.44
CA VAL A 216 -17.02 -35.51 -20.72
C VAL A 216 -18.50 -35.85 -20.92
N ASN A 217 -19.38 -34.86 -20.93
CA ASN A 217 -20.81 -35.08 -21.16
C ASN A 217 -21.08 -35.53 -22.61
N GLU A 218 -20.39 -34.95 -23.59
CA GLU A 218 -20.48 -35.40 -24.99
C GLU A 218 -19.94 -36.83 -25.16
N ALA A 219 -18.82 -37.17 -24.50
CA ALA A 219 -18.28 -38.52 -24.52
C ALA A 219 -19.25 -39.53 -23.86
N LYS A 220 -19.92 -39.15 -22.77
CA LYS A 220 -20.98 -39.98 -22.16
C LYS A 220 -22.17 -40.16 -23.09
N ALA A 221 -22.64 -39.09 -23.75
CA ALA A 221 -23.73 -39.17 -24.72
C ALA A 221 -23.38 -40.15 -25.86
N ARG A 222 -22.18 -40.03 -26.45
CA ARG A 222 -21.68 -40.95 -27.48
C ARG A 222 -21.62 -42.40 -27.00
N ARG A 223 -21.22 -42.65 -25.75
CA ARG A 223 -21.21 -44.01 -25.17
C ARG A 223 -22.62 -44.57 -24.99
N VAL A 224 -23.58 -43.75 -24.56
CA VAL A 224 -24.98 -44.16 -24.43
C VAL A 224 -25.57 -44.51 -25.81
N GLU A 225 -25.31 -43.68 -26.82
CA GLU A 225 -25.72 -43.95 -28.21
C GLU A 225 -25.09 -45.23 -28.76
N ALA A 226 -23.78 -45.43 -28.55
CA ALA A 226 -23.08 -46.64 -28.97
C ALA A 226 -23.62 -47.89 -28.27
N TRP A 227 -23.96 -47.78 -26.98
CA TRP A 227 -24.57 -48.88 -26.21
C TRP A 227 -25.95 -49.26 -26.77
N HIS A 228 -26.80 -48.27 -27.05
CA HIS A 228 -28.09 -48.51 -27.69
C HIS A 228 -27.94 -49.14 -29.08
N GLY A 229 -26.95 -48.71 -29.86
CA GLY A 229 -26.62 -49.30 -31.15
C GLY A 229 -26.21 -50.77 -31.05
N LEU A 230 -25.35 -51.11 -30.08
CA LEU A 230 -24.96 -52.50 -29.81
C LEU A 230 -26.14 -53.35 -29.35
N GLN A 231 -26.99 -52.83 -28.47
CA GLN A 231 -28.18 -53.54 -28.00
C GLN A 231 -29.12 -53.87 -29.16
N ALA A 232 -29.39 -52.90 -30.05
CA ALA A 232 -30.22 -53.13 -31.25
C ALA A 232 -29.61 -54.18 -32.19
N GLN A 233 -28.27 -54.20 -32.34
CA GLN A 233 -27.59 -55.23 -33.13
C GLN A 233 -27.72 -56.63 -32.51
N CYS A 234 -27.57 -56.74 -31.19
CA CYS A 234 -27.75 -58.01 -30.48
C CYS A 234 -29.19 -58.53 -30.59
N GLU A 235 -30.18 -57.64 -30.45
CA GLU A 235 -31.61 -57.99 -30.61
C GLU A 235 -31.90 -58.47 -32.04
N ALA A 236 -31.43 -57.75 -33.06
CA ALA A 236 -31.58 -58.16 -34.47
C ALA A 236 -30.88 -59.50 -34.77
N ALA A 237 -29.70 -59.75 -34.21
CA ALA A 237 -29.00 -61.03 -34.35
C ALA A 237 -29.76 -62.18 -33.67
N ALA A 238 -30.33 -61.94 -32.49
CA ALA A 238 -31.16 -62.91 -31.78
C ALA A 238 -32.45 -63.24 -32.55
N GLU A 239 -33.08 -62.24 -33.18
CA GLU A 239 -34.24 -62.45 -34.05
C GLU A 239 -33.91 -63.27 -35.29
N ARG A 240 -32.76 -63.02 -35.93
CA ARG A 240 -32.27 -63.85 -37.06
C ARG A 240 -32.09 -65.30 -36.64
N LEU A 241 -31.41 -65.56 -35.53
CA LEU A 241 -31.25 -66.90 -34.97
C LEU A 241 -32.59 -67.60 -34.65
N LYS A 242 -33.57 -66.87 -34.10
CA LYS A 242 -34.93 -67.39 -33.86
C LYS A 242 -35.65 -67.74 -35.17
N ASN A 243 -35.50 -66.94 -36.21
CA ASN A 243 -36.12 -67.20 -37.51
C ASN A 243 -35.46 -68.40 -38.21
N ASP A 244 -34.13 -68.48 -38.19
CA ASP A 244 -33.38 -69.60 -38.77
C ASP A 244 -33.72 -70.93 -38.09
N THR A 245 -33.81 -70.94 -36.76
CA THR A 245 -34.23 -72.14 -36.00
C THR A 245 -35.68 -72.53 -36.28
N ARG A 246 -36.59 -71.57 -36.41
CA ARG A 246 -37.98 -71.82 -36.84
C ARG A 246 -38.03 -72.45 -38.24
N LEU A 247 -37.26 -71.91 -39.19
CA LEU A 247 -37.18 -72.45 -40.55
C LEU A 247 -36.62 -73.88 -40.57
N ALA A 248 -35.54 -74.14 -39.81
CA ALA A 248 -34.96 -75.47 -39.68
C ALA A 248 -35.93 -76.50 -39.07
N LEU A 249 -36.73 -76.10 -38.07
CA LEU A 249 -37.78 -76.95 -37.48
C LEU A 249 -38.90 -77.26 -38.48
N ILE A 250 -39.33 -76.28 -39.28
CA ILE A 250 -40.33 -76.48 -40.35
C ILE A 250 -39.79 -77.44 -41.42
N GLN A 251 -38.55 -77.27 -41.87
CA GLN A 251 -37.91 -78.18 -42.82
C GLN A 251 -37.80 -79.61 -42.29
N LYS A 252 -37.39 -79.77 -41.02
CA LYS A 252 -37.28 -81.09 -40.36
C LYS A 252 -38.65 -81.78 -40.24
N THR A 253 -39.71 -81.04 -39.92
CA THR A 253 -41.07 -81.60 -39.82
C THR A 253 -41.69 -81.91 -41.18
N ALA A 254 -41.47 -81.08 -42.19
CA ALA A 254 -41.89 -81.33 -43.57
C ALA A 254 -41.19 -82.57 -44.16
N GLY A 255 -39.88 -82.71 -43.98
CA GLY A 255 -39.12 -83.88 -44.42
C GLY A 255 -39.60 -85.19 -43.78
N ARG A 256 -40.01 -85.15 -42.49
CA ARG A 256 -40.55 -86.33 -41.79
C ARG A 256 -41.90 -86.79 -42.37
N ARG A 257 -42.79 -85.85 -42.73
CA ARG A 257 -44.06 -86.17 -43.41
C ARG A 257 -43.85 -86.80 -44.80
N GLN A 258 -42.84 -86.36 -45.54
CA GLN A 258 -42.52 -86.96 -46.84
C GLN A 258 -42.05 -88.42 -46.71
N LEU A 259 -41.32 -88.75 -45.64
CA LEU A 259 -40.92 -90.13 -45.36
C LEU A 259 -42.13 -91.00 -44.96
N ASP A 260 -42.99 -90.52 -44.06
CA ASP A 260 -44.19 -91.26 -43.65
C ASP A 260 -45.17 -91.49 -44.82
N GLY A 261 -45.33 -90.52 -45.72
CA GLY A 261 -46.17 -90.65 -46.92
C GLY A 261 -45.60 -91.64 -47.96
N ARG A 262 -44.28 -91.78 -48.05
CA ARG A 262 -43.63 -92.72 -48.99
C ARG A 262 -43.70 -94.17 -48.53
N SER A 263 -43.78 -94.42 -47.23
CA SER A 263 -44.02 -95.76 -46.66
C SER A 263 -45.48 -96.23 -46.76
N ALA A 264 -46.44 -95.32 -47.01
CA ALA A 264 -47.82 -95.70 -47.29
C ALA A 264 -48.02 -96.19 -48.74
N ASP A 265 -47.24 -95.66 -49.69
CA ASP A 265 -47.34 -95.99 -51.12
C ASP A 265 -46.62 -97.32 -51.49
N SER A 266 -45.63 -97.75 -50.69
CA SER A 266 -44.92 -99.02 -50.92
C SER A 266 -45.60 -100.26 -50.32
N GLY A 267 -46.84 -100.14 -49.83
CA GLY A 267 -47.59 -101.21 -49.15
C GLY A 267 -48.65 -101.92 -50.00
N GLU A 268 -48.96 -101.44 -51.21
CA GLU A 268 -50.13 -101.90 -51.99
C GLU A 268 -49.80 -102.68 -53.30
N GLU A 269 -48.53 -103.03 -53.53
CA GLU A 269 -48.11 -103.74 -54.76
C GLU A 269 -47.66 -105.20 -54.49
N GLY A 270 -48.33 -105.87 -53.55
CA GLY A 270 -48.02 -107.24 -53.14
C GLY A 270 -49.25 -108.06 -52.76
N ARG A 271 -50.23 -108.16 -53.68
CA ARG A 271 -51.26 -109.21 -53.67
C ARG A 271 -51.59 -109.64 -55.08
#